data_AF-A0AA41QAN7-F1
#
_entry.id   AF-A0AA41QAN7-F1
#
_cell.length_a   1.000
_cell.length_b   1.000
_cell.length_c   1.000
_cell.angle_alpha   90.00
_cell.angle_beta   90.00
_cell.angle_gamma   90.00
#
_symmetry.space_group_name_H-M   'P 1'
#
loop_
_entity.id
_entity.type
_entity.pdbx_description
1 polymer ?
#
loop_
_entity_poly.entity_id
_entity_poly.type
_entity_poly.pdbx_seq_one_letter_code
_entity_poly.pdbx_strand_id
1 'polypeptide(L)'
;MSWTFLTRPARVPDPLVTLRLQIRLGELAAELRRIEEDPGVYARAHHWLAAQGAYDALLREACRLAGLPTQAAPLRADERAAADERLREELELSSRGWSW
;
A
#
# COMPACT_ATOMS: atom_id res chain seq x y z
N MET A 1 22.65 -17.95 -33.57
CA MET A 1 22.89 -17.83 -32.12
C MET A 1 21.55 -17.53 -31.46
N SER A 2 20.87 -18.55 -30.94
CA SER A 2 19.56 -18.39 -30.29
C SER A 2 19.79 -18.19 -28.80
N TRP A 3 19.53 -16.97 -28.30
CA TRP A 3 19.61 -16.68 -26.88
C TRP A 3 18.30 -17.11 -26.23
N THR A 4 18.31 -18.24 -25.55
CA THR A 4 17.18 -18.69 -24.74
C THR A 4 17.14 -17.82 -23.48
N PHE A 5 16.16 -16.90 -23.42
CA PHE A 5 15.87 -16.18 -22.19
C PHE A 5 15.35 -17.19 -21.16
N LEU A 6 16.18 -17.58 -20.21
CA LEU A 6 15.75 -18.31 -19.03
C LEU A 6 14.88 -17.35 -18.20
N THR A 7 13.55 -17.47 -18.34
CA THR A 7 12.60 -16.84 -17.43
C THR A 7 12.85 -17.39 -16.04
N ARG A 8 13.44 -16.58 -15.16
CA ARG A 8 13.53 -16.91 -13.74
C ARG A 8 12.09 -17.07 -13.23
N PRO A 9 11.68 -18.23 -12.67
CA PRO A 9 10.35 -18.36 -12.10
C PRO A 9 10.18 -17.28 -11.04
N ALA A 10 9.12 -16.49 -11.16
CA ALA A 10 8.79 -15.48 -10.17
C ALA A 10 8.67 -16.20 -8.82
N ARG A 11 9.51 -15.85 -7.85
CA ARG A 11 9.38 -16.39 -6.49
C ARG A 11 8.01 -15.94 -5.99
N VAL A 12 7.14 -16.89 -5.71
CA VAL A 12 5.90 -16.63 -4.98
C VAL A 12 6.29 -15.93 -3.68
N PRO A 13 5.72 -14.75 -3.37
CA PRO A 13 5.97 -14.07 -2.11
C PRO A 13 5.71 -14.99 -0.93
N ASP A 14 6.51 -14.86 0.13
CA ASP A 14 6.27 -15.59 1.38
C ASP A 14 4.84 -15.30 1.87
N PRO A 15 3.96 -16.32 2.01
CA PRO A 15 2.58 -16.14 2.42
C PRO A 15 2.43 -15.41 3.76
N LEU A 16 3.36 -15.61 4.70
CA LEU A 16 3.31 -14.95 6.02
C LEU A 16 3.67 -13.47 5.92
N VAL A 17 4.56 -13.11 5.00
CA VAL A 17 4.89 -11.71 4.71
C VAL A 17 3.69 -11.02 4.07
N THR A 18 3.05 -11.66 3.09
CA THR A 18 1.81 -11.18 2.46
C THR A 18 0.71 -10.97 3.49
N LEU A 19 0.43 -11.97 4.32
CA LEU A 19 -0.60 -11.89 5.37
C LEU A 19 -0.31 -10.75 6.36
N ARG A 20 0.95 -10.58 6.77
CA ARG A 20 1.35 -9.49 7.66
C ARG A 20 1.06 -8.11 7.04
N LEU A 21 1.34 -7.93 5.75
CA LEU A 21 1.05 -6.68 5.06
C LEU A 21 -0.46 -6.44 4.95
N GLN A 22 -1.25 -7.47 4.64
CA GLN A 22 -2.71 -7.39 4.59
C GLN A 22 -3.31 -6.98 5.94
N ILE A 23 -2.93 -7.63 7.03
CA ILE A 23 -3.39 -7.27 8.38
C ILE A 23 -3.07 -5.80 8.70
N ARG A 24 -1.83 -5.38 8.42
CA ARG A 24 -1.38 -4.02 8.73
C ARG A 24 -2.05 -2.95 7.86
N LEU A 25 -2.36 -3.26 6.59
CA LEU A 25 -3.16 -2.39 5.73
C LEU A 25 -4.59 -2.25 6.27
N GLY A 26 -5.18 -3.35 6.74
CA GLY A 26 -6.53 -3.36 7.32
C GLY A 26 -6.61 -2.52 8.61
N GLU A 27 -5.61 -2.66 9.49
CA GLU A 27 -5.46 -1.84 10.70
C GLU A 27 -5.42 -0.33 10.36
N LEU A 28 -4.60 0.06 9.38
CA LEU A 28 -4.48 1.46 8.96
C LEU A 28 -5.74 1.98 8.25
N ALA A 29 -6.41 1.15 7.44
CA ALA A 29 -7.67 1.51 6.82
C ALA A 29 -8.78 1.72 7.86
N ALA A 30 -8.82 0.89 8.92
CA ALA A 30 -9.74 1.07 10.04
C ALA A 30 -9.42 2.35 10.83
N GLU A 31 -8.15 2.65 11.04
CA GLU A 31 -7.72 3.88 11.72
C GLU A 31 -8.12 5.14 10.93
N LEU A 32 -7.96 5.13 9.60
CA LEU A 32 -8.41 6.22 8.73
C LEU A 32 -9.93 6.44 8.88
N ARG A 33 -10.74 5.38 8.77
CA ARG A 33 -12.20 5.48 8.96
C ARG A 33 -12.57 6.04 10.34
N ARG A 34 -11.90 5.57 11.39
CA ARG A 34 -12.12 6.06 12.76
C ARG A 34 -11.85 7.55 12.91
N ILE A 35 -10.78 8.07 12.30
CA ILE A 35 -10.44 9.50 12.32
C ILE A 35 -11.45 10.32 11.50
N GLU A 36 -11.96 9.76 10.41
CA GLU A 36 -13.00 10.40 9.58
C GLU A 36 -14.33 10.52 10.31
N GLU A 37 -14.75 9.44 10.98
CA GLU A 37 -16.04 9.30 11.67
C GLU A 37 -16.13 10.04 13.01
N ASP A 38 -15.00 10.40 13.64
CA ASP A 38 -14.95 11.14 14.91
C ASP A 38 -14.43 12.59 14.72
N PRO A 39 -15.33 13.58 14.59
CA PRO A 39 -14.95 15.00 14.49
C PRO A 39 -14.31 15.56 15.76
N GLY A 40 -14.47 14.88 16.91
CA GLY A 40 -13.98 15.30 18.21
C GLY A 40 -12.49 14.97 18.45
N VAL A 41 -11.85 14.22 17.55
CA VAL A 41 -10.43 13.89 17.64
C VAL A 41 -9.59 15.18 17.66
N TYR A 42 -8.86 15.37 18.77
CA TYR A 42 -7.87 16.43 18.86
C TYR A 42 -6.85 16.31 17.72
N ALA A 43 -6.46 17.42 17.09
CA ALA A 43 -5.52 17.44 15.98
C ALA A 43 -5.87 16.47 14.83
N ARG A 44 -7.18 16.26 14.56
CA ARG A 44 -7.70 15.34 13.53
C ARG A 44 -6.94 15.36 12.21
N ALA A 45 -6.67 16.55 11.66
CA ALA A 45 -5.94 16.69 10.40
C ALA A 45 -4.53 16.10 10.48
N HIS A 46 -3.81 16.28 11.59
CA HIS A 46 -2.49 15.70 11.79
C HIS A 46 -2.55 14.18 11.87
N HIS A 47 -3.48 13.63 12.65
CA HIS A 47 -3.65 12.17 12.75
C HIS A 47 -4.03 11.54 11.41
N TRP A 48 -4.93 12.18 10.66
CA TRP A 48 -5.30 11.75 9.32
C TRP A 48 -4.08 11.69 8.39
N LEU A 49 -3.29 12.77 8.35
CA LEU A 49 -2.10 12.83 7.50
C LEU A 49 -1.05 11.78 7.89
N ALA A 50 -0.83 11.56 9.18
CA ALA A 50 0.09 10.54 9.67
C ALA A 50 -0.37 9.12 9.30
N ALA A 51 -1.65 8.80 9.53
CA ALA A 51 -2.23 7.50 9.19
C ALA A 51 -2.22 7.24 7.68
N GLN A 52 -2.57 8.25 6.87
CA GLN A 52 -2.56 8.16 5.42
C GLN A 52 -1.14 7.94 4.87
N GLY A 53 -0.15 8.68 5.39
CA GLY A 53 1.24 8.48 4.99
C GLY A 53 1.76 7.07 5.30
N ALA A 54 1.39 6.52 6.46
CA ALA A 54 1.72 5.14 6.83
C ALA A 54 1.02 4.12 5.91
N TYR A 55 -0.25 4.36 5.58
CA TYR A 55 -1.04 3.53 4.66
C TYR A 55 -0.39 3.50 3.27
N ASP A 56 -0.10 4.66 2.68
CA ASP A 56 0.52 4.77 1.35
C ASP A 56 1.91 4.12 1.30
N ALA A 57 2.70 4.25 2.37
CA ALA A 57 4.00 3.59 2.47
C ALA A 57 3.87 2.05 2.47
N LEU A 58 2.89 1.52 3.18
CA LEU A 58 2.63 0.09 3.28
C LEU A 58 2.00 -0.47 2.00
N LEU A 59 1.11 0.29 1.36
CA LEU A 59 0.49 -0.05 0.08
C LEU A 59 1.56 -0.25 -1.00
N ARG A 60 2.52 0.68 -1.09
CA ARG A 60 3.67 0.53 -1.99
C ARG A 60 4.54 -0.69 -1.67
N GLU A 61 4.70 -1.04 -0.40
CA GLU A 61 5.43 -2.26 -0.04
C GLU A 61 4.69 -3.53 -0.51
N ALA A 62 3.37 -3.56 -0.36
CA ALA A 62 2.54 -4.64 -0.90
C ALA A 62 2.64 -4.71 -2.43
N CYS A 63 2.59 -3.57 -3.13
CA CYS A 63 2.79 -3.53 -4.58
C CYS A 63 4.16 -4.06 -4.99
N ARG A 64 5.25 -3.65 -4.32
CA ARG A 64 6.60 -4.19 -4.57
C ARG A 64 6.66 -5.70 -4.36
N LEU A 65 6.06 -6.19 -3.28
CA LEU A 65 6.00 -7.63 -2.99
C LEU A 65 5.21 -8.40 -4.08
N ALA A 66 4.13 -7.79 -4.60
CA ALA A 66 3.33 -8.34 -5.69
C ALA A 66 3.95 -8.18 -7.09
N GLY A 67 5.14 -7.56 -7.19
CA GLY A 67 5.82 -7.29 -8.46
C GLY A 67 5.13 -6.23 -9.33
N LEU A 68 4.35 -5.33 -8.71
CA LEU A 68 3.70 -4.21 -9.38
C LEU A 68 4.64 -3.00 -9.49
N PRO A 69 4.55 -2.21 -10.56
CA PRO A 69 5.24 -0.94 -10.64
C PRO A 69 4.65 0.04 -9.61
N THR A 70 5.52 0.63 -8.80
CA THR A 70 5.18 1.68 -7.83
C THR A 70 5.92 2.96 -8.17
N GLN A 71 5.26 4.09 -8.07
CA GLN A 71 5.95 5.38 -8.08
C GLN A 71 6.87 5.50 -6.86
N ALA A 72 7.94 6.29 -6.99
CA ALA A 72 8.81 6.59 -5.87
C ALA A 72 8.01 7.25 -4.74
N ALA A 73 8.40 6.98 -3.49
CA ALA A 73 7.81 7.68 -2.37
C ALA A 73 8.02 9.21 -2.53
N PRO A 74 7.02 10.04 -2.17
CA PRO A 74 7.18 11.48 -2.13
C PRO A 74 8.45 11.84 -1.36
N LEU A 75 9.23 12.77 -1.92
CA LEU A 75 10.53 13.14 -1.35
C LEU A 75 10.35 13.97 -0.07
N ARG A 76 9.20 14.63 0.07
CA ARG A 76 8.84 15.37 1.28
C ARG A 76 7.72 14.68 2.04
N ALA A 77 7.79 14.75 3.36
CA ALA A 77 6.78 14.17 4.25
C ALA A 77 5.39 14.83 4.14
N ASP A 78 5.31 16.07 3.63
CA ASP A 78 4.07 16.78 3.36
C ASP A 78 3.48 16.49 1.97
N GLU A 79 4.27 15.89 1.08
CA GLU A 79 3.83 15.40 -0.22
C GLU A 79 3.23 13.99 -0.07
N ARG A 80 2.11 13.73 -0.73
CA ARG A 80 1.33 12.48 -0.61
C ARG A 80 1.23 11.79 -1.96
N ALA A 81 0.92 10.50 -1.95
CA ALA A 81 0.50 9.85 -3.18
C ALA A 81 -0.74 10.59 -3.72
N ALA A 82 -0.78 10.81 -5.04
CA ALA A 82 -2.01 11.31 -5.65
C ALA A 82 -3.13 10.32 -5.35
N ALA A 83 -4.33 10.81 -5.03
CA ALA A 83 -5.47 9.95 -4.68
C ALA A 83 -5.73 8.90 -5.78
N ASP A 84 -5.54 9.27 -7.04
CA ASP A 84 -5.68 8.38 -8.20
C ASP A 84 -4.62 7.27 -8.23
N GLU A 85 -3.38 7.58 -7.85
CA GLU A 85 -2.30 6.59 -7.80
C GLU A 85 -2.53 5.58 -6.67
N ARG A 86 -2.95 6.06 -5.49
CA ARG A 86 -3.35 5.19 -4.38
C ARG A 86 -4.49 4.27 -4.80
N LEU A 87 -5.55 4.82 -5.41
CA LEU A 87 -6.68 4.03 -5.90
C LEU A 87 -6.23 2.97 -6.93
N ARG A 88 -5.35 3.34 -7.86
CA ARG A 88 -4.76 2.40 -8.83
C ARG A 88 -4.05 1.25 -8.13
N GLU A 89 -3.19 1.53 -7.14
CA GLU A 89 -2.46 0.53 -6.37
C GLU A 89 -3.41 -0.42 -5.61
N GLU A 90 -4.46 0.13 -4.97
CA GLU A 90 -5.48 -0.66 -4.25
C GLU A 90 -6.22 -1.63 -5.19
N LEU A 91 -6.63 -1.13 -6.37
CA LEU A 91 -7.34 -1.94 -7.38
C LEU A 91 -6.45 -3.04 -7.96
N GLU A 92 -5.18 -2.73 -8.26
CA GLU A 92 -4.22 -3.71 -8.78
C GLU A 92 -3.98 -4.85 -7.78
N LEU A 93 -3.78 -4.53 -6.50
CA LEU A 93 -3.65 -5.54 -5.44
C LEU A 93 -4.93 -6.38 -5.30
N SER A 94 -6.09 -5.73 -5.26
CA SER A 94 -7.39 -6.41 -5.13
C SER A 94 -7.63 -7.39 -6.27
N SER A 95 -7.32 -6.99 -7.52
CA SER A 95 -7.46 -7.86 -8.71
C SER A 95 -6.58 -9.12 -8.67
N ARG A 96 -5.52 -9.09 -7.85
CA ARG A 96 -4.58 -10.20 -7.65
C ARG A 96 -4.91 -11.04 -6.40
N GLY A 97 -6.08 -10.81 -5.80
CA GLY A 97 -6.57 -11.56 -4.65
C GLY A 97 -6.02 -11.06 -3.31
N TRP A 98 -5.44 -9.86 -3.26
CA TRP A 98 -5.14 -9.25 -1.98
C TRP A 98 -6.43 -8.71 -1.34
N SER A 99 -6.53 -8.85 -0.03
CA SER A 99 -7.63 -8.32 0.77
C SER A 99 -7.09 -7.77 2.08
N TRP A 100 -7.64 -6.65 2.56
CA TRP A 100 -7.35 -6.06 3.85
C TRP A 100 -8.55 -5.30 4.40
#